data_AF-A0AAU5GSC0-F1
#
_entry.id   AF-A0AAU5GSC0-F1
#
_cell.length_a   1.000
_cell.length_b   1.000
_cell.length_c   1.000
_cell.angle_alpha   90.00
_cell.angle_beta   90.00
_cell.angle_gamma   90.00
#
_symmetry.space_group_name_H-M   'P 1'
#
loop_
_entity.id
_entity.type
_entity.pdbx_description
1 polymer ?
#
loop_
_entity_poly.entity_id
_entity_poly.type
_entity_poly.pdbx_seq_one_letter_code
_entity_poly.pdbx_strand_id
1 'polypeptide(L)'
;MLTRTHTTGPEQAFLVPQVREFAHLHPGHDGSLHIALPLGLAADAIRHGWAVAHPFAGIRLTAGMVLVYGPRDERELDIVTAIVSTSHAWATGEFTLPAA
;
A
#
# COMPACT_ATOMS: atom_id res chain seq x y z
N MET A 1 -11.31 -24.58 7.64
CA MET A 1 -9.83 -24.56 7.70
C MET A 1 -9.39 -23.47 6.73
N LEU A 2 -8.83 -22.35 7.22
CA LEU A 2 -8.36 -21.29 6.34
C LEU A 2 -7.15 -21.83 5.58
N THR A 3 -7.34 -22.20 4.32
CA THR A 3 -6.24 -22.53 3.42
C THR A 3 -5.37 -21.28 3.32
N ARG A 4 -4.08 -21.43 3.64
CA ARG A 4 -3.10 -20.35 3.56
C ARG A 4 -2.96 -20.00 2.08
N THR A 5 -3.72 -19.02 1.60
CA THR A 5 -3.56 -18.49 0.25
C THR A 5 -2.14 -17.97 0.16
N HIS A 6 -1.32 -18.64 -0.65
CA HIS A 6 0.03 -18.20 -0.92
C HIS A 6 -0.13 -16.96 -1.78
N THR A 7 -0.08 -15.78 -1.17
CA THR A 7 0.00 -14.54 -1.94
C THR A 7 1.25 -14.65 -2.83
N THR A 8 1.11 -14.48 -4.14
CA THR A 8 2.19 -14.68 -5.12
C THR A 8 2.84 -13.36 -5.54
N GLY A 9 2.39 -12.24 -4.97
CA GLY A 9 2.95 -10.92 -5.24
C GLY A 9 4.43 -10.81 -4.83
N PRO A 10 5.13 -9.83 -5.41
CA PRO A 10 6.57 -9.66 -5.22
C PRO A 10 6.90 -9.28 -3.77
N GLU A 11 8.13 -9.57 -3.33
CA GLU A 11 8.61 -9.22 -1.97
C GLU A 11 8.46 -7.73 -1.66
N GLN A 12 8.56 -6.87 -2.67
CA GLN A 12 8.39 -5.43 -2.58
C GLN A 12 6.97 -4.98 -2.20
N ALA A 13 5.99 -5.88 -2.22
CA ALA A 13 4.62 -5.61 -1.80
C ALA A 13 4.40 -5.76 -0.29
N PHE A 14 5.44 -6.12 0.48
CA PHE A 14 5.32 -6.40 1.91
C PHE A 14 6.21 -5.50 2.77
N LEU A 15 5.63 -4.95 3.83
CA LEU A 15 6.28 -4.17 4.88
C LEU A 15 7.09 -5.08 5.81
N VAL A 16 6.50 -6.22 6.18
CA VAL A 16 7.13 -7.27 6.97
C VAL A 16 7.04 -8.57 6.18
N PRO A 17 8.03 -8.85 5.31
CA PRO A 17 7.99 -9.99 4.38
C PRO A 17 7.76 -11.35 5.05
N GLN A 18 8.26 -11.54 6.26
CA GLN A 18 8.18 -12.80 7.01
C GLN A 18 6.74 -13.19 7.35
N VAL A 19 5.87 -12.20 7.56
CA VAL A 19 4.44 -12.40 7.86
C VAL A 19 3.52 -11.90 6.74
N ARG A 20 4.12 -11.38 5.66
CA ARG A 20 3.42 -10.90 4.46
C ARG A 20 2.41 -9.79 4.78
N GLU A 21 2.81 -8.90 5.68
CA GLU A 21 2.08 -7.66 5.98
C GLU A 21 2.25 -6.68 4.80
N PHE A 22 1.19 -6.40 4.05
CA PHE A 22 1.22 -5.47 2.91
C PHE A 22 0.83 -4.03 3.29
N ALA A 23 0.10 -3.88 4.41
CA ALA A 23 -0.40 -2.63 4.93
C ALA A 23 -0.42 -2.66 6.46
N HIS A 24 -0.17 -1.50 7.07
CA HIS A 24 -0.20 -1.27 8.51
C HIS A 24 -1.07 -0.04 8.82
N LEU A 25 -2.20 -0.25 9.49
CA LEU A 25 -3.15 0.81 9.85
C LEU A 25 -2.76 1.42 11.20
N HIS A 26 -2.63 2.75 11.24
CA HIS A 26 -2.46 3.52 12.47
C HIS A 26 -3.78 3.60 13.26
N PRO A 27 -3.76 3.95 14.55
CA PRO A 27 -4.98 3.98 15.35
C PRO A 27 -6.03 4.96 14.80
N GLY A 28 -7.30 4.72 15.14
CA GLY A 28 -8.45 5.41 14.55
C GLY A 28 -8.56 6.92 14.80
N HIS A 29 -7.62 7.55 15.53
CA HIS A 29 -7.59 9.00 15.69
C HIS A 29 -6.98 9.73 14.49
N ASP A 30 -6.17 9.05 13.67
CA ASP A 30 -5.69 9.58 12.40
C ASP A 30 -6.08 8.70 11.20
N GLY A 31 -6.24 7.39 11.38
CA GLY A 31 -6.65 6.45 10.33
C GLY A 31 -5.67 6.32 9.17
N SER A 32 -4.45 6.82 9.32
CA SER A 32 -3.40 6.77 8.30
C SER A 32 -2.80 5.37 8.17
N LEU A 33 -2.17 5.08 7.03
CA LEU A 33 -1.65 3.75 6.73
C LEU A 33 -0.24 3.80 6.19
N HIS A 34 0.63 2.92 6.66
CA HIS A 34 1.78 2.52 5.86
C HIS A 34 1.35 1.44 4.88
N ILE A 35 1.70 1.60 3.60
CA ILE A 35 1.43 0.60 2.56
C ILE A 35 2.61 0.50 1.59
N ALA A 36 2.71 -0.63 0.90
CA ALA A 36 3.59 -0.81 -0.24
C ALA A 36 2.81 -0.70 -1.55
N LEU A 37 3.28 0.16 -2.47
CA LEU A 37 2.74 0.28 -3.83
C LEU A 37 3.83 0.05 -4.88
N PRO A 38 3.45 -0.32 -6.13
CA PRO A 38 4.37 -0.18 -7.25
C PRO A 38 4.92 1.25 -7.31
N LEU A 39 6.22 1.42 -7.58
CA LEU A 39 6.90 2.72 -7.45
C LEU A 39 6.20 3.85 -8.21
N GLY A 40 5.71 3.58 -9.43
CA GLY A 40 4.96 4.56 -10.21
C GLY A 40 3.66 5.02 -9.54
N LEU A 41 2.93 4.10 -8.91
CA LEU A 41 1.69 4.42 -8.19
C LEU A 41 1.96 5.10 -6.85
N ALA A 42 3.06 4.75 -6.17
CA ALA A 42 3.51 5.50 -5.00
C ALA A 42 3.80 6.96 -5.35
N ALA A 43 4.53 7.20 -6.45
CA ALA A 43 4.81 8.54 -6.95
C ALA A 43 3.53 9.29 -7.34
N ASP A 44 2.58 8.60 -7.95
CA ASP A 44 1.29 9.17 -8.33
C ASP A 44 0.45 9.59 -7.11
N ALA A 45 0.36 8.74 -6.09
CA ALA A 45 -0.34 9.05 -4.84
C ALA A 45 0.28 10.27 -4.13
N ILE A 46 1.62 10.35 -4.10
CA ILE A 46 2.34 11.52 -3.55
C ILE A 46 2.03 12.78 -4.35
N ARG A 47 2.09 12.69 -5.69
CA ARG A 47 1.83 13.82 -6.59
C ARG A 47 0.43 14.38 -6.42
N HIS A 48 -0.56 13.53 -6.15
CA HIS A 48 -1.94 13.95 -5.90
C HIS A 48 -2.23 14.31 -4.44
N GLY A 49 -1.24 14.27 -3.54
CA GLY A 49 -1.38 14.68 -2.14
C GLY A 49 -2.03 13.64 -1.23
N TRP A 50 -2.18 12.39 -1.68
CA TRP A 50 -2.73 11.30 -0.86
C TRP A 50 -1.71 10.67 0.07
N ALA A 51 -0.42 10.84 -0.22
CA ALA A 51 0.63 10.12 0.45
C ALA A 51 1.92 10.92 0.56
N VAL A 52 2.80 10.46 1.44
CA VAL A 52 4.18 10.92 1.59
C VAL A 52 5.09 9.69 1.56
N ALA A 53 6.27 9.82 0.95
CA ALA A 53 7.26 8.74 0.98
C ALA A 53 7.65 8.40 2.42
N HIS A 54 7.72 7.12 2.77
CA HIS A 54 8.28 6.73 4.06
C HIS A 54 9.75 7.18 4.13
N PRO A 55 10.25 7.73 5.26
CA PRO A 55 11.63 8.24 5.37
C PRO A 55 12.74 7.23 5.01
N PHE A 56 12.43 5.95 5.10
CA PHE A 56 13.34 4.84 4.76
C PHE A 56 13.02 4.11 3.45
N ALA A 57 12.05 4.61 2.65
CA ALA A 57 11.73 4.06 1.33
C ALA A 57 12.97 4.11 0.41
N GLY A 58 13.32 2.98 -0.20
CA GLY A 58 14.49 2.86 -1.07
C GLY A 58 15.84 2.77 -0.34
N ILE A 59 15.84 2.86 0.99
CA ILE A 59 17.06 2.71 1.82
C ILE A 59 17.00 1.38 2.59
N ARG A 60 15.95 1.18 3.40
CA ARG A 60 15.74 -0.04 4.20
C ARG A 60 14.40 -0.71 3.92
N LEU A 61 13.50 -0.01 3.24
CA LEU A 61 12.16 -0.46 2.89
C LEU A 61 11.98 -0.41 1.36
N THR A 62 10.95 -1.08 0.86
CA THR A 62 10.58 -1.02 -0.55
C THR A 62 10.44 0.44 -1.02
N ALA A 63 10.89 0.71 -2.25
CA ALA A 63 10.94 2.08 -2.78
C ALA A 63 9.56 2.74 -2.89
N GLY A 64 8.50 1.93 -3.05
CA GLY A 64 7.11 2.41 -3.08
C GLY A 64 6.42 2.42 -1.72
N MET A 65 7.17 2.35 -0.61
CA MET A 65 6.58 2.44 0.73
C MET A 65 6.21 3.88 1.05
N VAL A 66 4.94 4.09 1.37
CA VAL A 66 4.39 5.42 1.67
C VAL A 66 3.57 5.41 2.95
N LEU A 67 3.40 6.59 3.55
CA LEU A 67 2.32 6.87 4.48
C LEU A 67 1.17 7.49 3.68
N VAL A 68 0.02 6.83 3.64
CA VAL A 68 -1.25 7.38 3.11
C VAL A 68 -1.97 8.08 4.25
N TYR A 69 -2.44 9.30 4.01
CA TYR A 69 -3.22 10.04 4.99
C TYR A 69 -4.56 9.35 5.26
N GLY A 70 -5.01 9.36 6.53
CA GLY A 70 -6.31 8.81 6.84
C GLY A 70 -7.45 9.66 6.28
N PRO A 71 -8.58 9.03 5.91
CA PRO A 71 -9.69 9.71 5.29
C PRO A 71 -10.45 10.58 6.30
N ARG A 72 -10.88 11.77 5.87
CA ARG A 72 -11.67 12.71 6.70
C ARG A 72 -13.18 12.58 6.49
N ASP A 73 -13.58 11.99 5.36
CA ASP A 73 -14.97 11.77 4.96
C ASP A 73 -15.11 10.52 4.09
N GLU A 74 -16.35 10.17 3.74
CA GLU A 74 -16.67 8.98 2.92
C GLU A 74 -16.04 9.02 1.53
N ARG A 75 -15.90 10.21 0.93
CA ARG A 75 -15.29 10.34 -0.40
C ARG A 75 -13.79 10.04 -0.33
N GLU A 76 -13.12 10.53 0.70
CA GLU A 76 -11.72 10.20 0.92
C GLU A 76 -11.55 8.73 1.29
N LEU A 77 -12.49 8.16 2.03
CA LEU A 77 -12.50 6.74 2.35
C LEU A 77 -12.55 5.88 1.09
N ASP A 78 -13.37 6.22 0.10
CA ASP A 78 -13.40 5.52 -1.19
C ASP A 78 -12.02 5.53 -1.87
N ILE A 79 -11.34 6.67 -1.83
CA ILE A 79 -10.02 6.85 -2.48
C ILE A 79 -8.94 6.06 -1.73
N VAL A 80 -8.88 6.21 -0.40
CA VAL A 80 -7.93 5.45 0.44
C VAL A 80 -8.18 3.95 0.31
N THR A 81 -9.45 3.53 0.25
CA THR A 81 -9.83 2.13 0.02
C THR A 81 -9.32 1.64 -1.34
N ALA A 82 -9.50 2.40 -2.42
CA ALA A 82 -8.96 2.04 -3.73
C ALA A 82 -7.42 1.89 -3.73
N ILE A 83 -6.72 2.79 -3.02
CA ILE A 83 -5.26 2.70 -2.86
C ILE A 83 -4.87 1.41 -2.10
N VAL A 84 -5.54 1.12 -0.98
CA VAL A 84 -5.29 -0.09 -0.18
C VAL A 84 -5.63 -1.36 -0.96
N SER A 85 -6.76 -1.39 -1.68
CA SER A 85 -7.14 -2.50 -2.56
C SER A 85 -6.11 -2.73 -3.66
N THR A 86 -5.51 -1.66 -4.20
CA THR A 86 -4.42 -1.77 -5.19
C THR A 86 -3.16 -2.39 -4.58
N SER A 87 -2.78 -1.97 -3.37
CA SER A 87 -1.67 -2.57 -2.62
C SER A 87 -1.93 -4.06 -2.32
N HIS A 88 -3.15 -4.39 -1.90
CA HIS A 88 -3.57 -5.78 -1.66
C HIS A 88 -3.49 -6.63 -2.94
N ALA A 89 -4.05 -6.15 -4.05
CA ALA A 89 -3.98 -6.85 -5.34
C ALA A 89 -2.53 -7.09 -5.78
N TRP A 90 -1.64 -6.13 -5.51
CA TRP A 90 -0.22 -6.29 -5.82
C TRP A 90 0.43 -7.35 -4.94
N ALA A 91 0.11 -7.36 -3.65
CA ALA A 91 0.56 -8.38 -2.71
C ALA A 91 0.04 -9.78 -3.06
N THR A 92 -1.21 -9.91 -3.52
CA THR A 92 -1.81 -11.20 -3.90
C THR A 92 -1.41 -11.69 -5.28
N GLY A 93 -0.78 -10.85 -6.11
CA GLY A 93 -0.42 -11.18 -7.49
C GLY A 93 -1.58 -11.01 -8.49
N GLU A 94 -2.66 -10.35 -8.08
CA GLU A 94 -3.83 -10.02 -8.91
C GLU A 94 -3.69 -8.64 -9.59
N PHE A 95 -2.64 -7.89 -9.28
CA PHE A 95 -2.36 -6.59 -9.88
C PHE A 95 -1.81 -6.75 -11.31
N THR A 96 -2.57 -6.22 -12.26
CA THR A 96 -2.13 -6.05 -13.64
C THR A 96 -1.81 -4.58 -13.85
N LEU A 97 -0.58 -4.26 -14.28
CA LEU A 97 -0.27 -2.90 -14.72
C LEU A 97 -1.16 -2.55 -15.92
N PRO A 98 -1.76 -1.35 -15.98
CA PRO A 98 -2.35 -0.88 -17.22
C PRO A 98 -1.30 -0.96 -18.34
N ALA A 99 -1.69 -1.44 -19.52
CA ALA A 99 -0.82 -1.37 -20.68
C ALA A 99 -0.43 0.11 -20.90
N ALA A 100 0.87 0.34 -21.13
CA ALA A 100 1.44 1.67 -21.32
C ALA A 100 0.89 2.38 -22.56
#